data_AF-A0A815J1D1-F1
#
_entry.id   AF-A0A815J1D1-F1
#
_cell.length_a   1.000
_cell.length_b   1.000
_cell.length_c   1.000
_cell.angle_alpha   90.00
_cell.angle_beta   90.00
_cell.angle_gamma   90.00
#
_symmetry.space_group_name_H-M   'P 1'
#
loop_
_entity.id
_entity.type
_entity.pdbx_description
1 polymer ?
#
loop_
_entity_poly.entity_id
_entity_poly.type
_entity_poly.pdbx_seq_one_letter_code
_entity_poly.pdbx_strand_id
1 'polypeptide(L)'
;MDFIQNLIKKLFPHNIITHHINDLTNEPSDQNNITNDICISIEKENKSRQFCRLTIEQLITLFEHCLVSDRTLYEVISISKPVKAYIDYEYFIDKNLDIENHYIGPISSLKILYYFLNIPNDTIDTIEIYTQKILKQFLVLQASTNEKISYHFIHSKPSVLFENVSTLGIFLKAIIHFLLFSIIQHKCTMFNINSPPEPCTISNLIQILAPYVSILRKHCTSCTISIPYVSIADISYLLVRSAADKWITAIDINVYSKNQQFRLFNSVKYGKNNPVIP
;
A
#
# COMPACT_ATOMS: atom_id res chain seq x y z
N MET A 1 11.73 -28.96 8.28
CA MET A 1 10.57 -28.84 7.37
C MET A 1 9.62 -27.83 7.97
N ASP A 2 9.19 -26.83 7.20
CA ASP A 2 8.36 -25.73 7.69
C ASP A 2 7.00 -26.23 8.21
N PHE A 3 6.65 -25.85 9.44
CA PHE A 3 5.40 -26.23 10.12
C PHE A 3 4.17 -26.02 9.23
N ILE A 4 4.04 -24.85 8.58
CA ILE A 4 2.90 -24.52 7.72
C ILE A 4 2.76 -25.48 6.54
N GLN A 5 3.85 -25.87 5.88
CA GLN A 5 3.76 -26.78 4.74
C GLN A 5 3.26 -28.16 5.16
N ASN A 6 3.75 -28.66 6.29
CA ASN A 6 3.29 -29.92 6.84
C ASN A 6 1.81 -29.83 7.23
N LEU A 7 1.39 -28.69 7.79
CA LEU A 7 0.01 -28.44 8.15
C LEU A 7 -0.90 -28.40 6.91
N ILE A 8 -0.52 -27.68 5.85
CA ILE A 8 -1.27 -27.65 4.58
C ILE A 8 -1.37 -29.05 3.98
N LYS A 9 -0.27 -29.80 3.89
CA LYS A 9 -0.30 -31.18 3.37
C LYS A 9 -1.18 -32.11 4.20
N LYS A 10 -1.24 -31.89 5.52
CA LYS A 10 -2.08 -32.68 6.43
C LYS A 10 -3.56 -32.34 6.30
N LEU A 11 -3.90 -31.05 6.23
CA LEU A 11 -5.29 -30.58 6.17
C LEU A 11 -5.87 -30.72 4.76
N PHE A 12 -5.04 -30.51 3.73
CA PHE A 12 -5.45 -30.42 2.33
C PHE A 12 -4.50 -31.25 1.43
N PRO A 13 -4.55 -32.59 1.54
CA PRO A 13 -3.56 -33.47 0.90
C PRO A 13 -3.56 -33.43 -0.64
N HIS A 14 -4.64 -32.93 -1.24
CA HIS A 14 -4.78 -32.79 -2.69
C HIS A 14 -4.30 -31.44 -3.22
N ASN A 15 -3.98 -30.46 -2.36
CA ASN A 15 -3.52 -29.15 -2.80
C ASN A 15 -2.06 -29.22 -3.26
N ILE A 16 -1.79 -28.63 -4.42
CA ILE A 16 -0.45 -28.56 -4.99
C ILE A 16 0.35 -27.46 -4.28
N ILE A 17 1.55 -27.84 -3.81
CA ILE A 17 2.57 -26.90 -3.31
C ILE A 17 3.74 -26.95 -4.29
N THR A 18 4.07 -25.81 -4.90
CA THR A 18 5.15 -25.67 -5.89
C THR A 18 6.14 -24.57 -5.48
N HIS A 19 7.32 -24.60 -6.09
CA HIS A 19 8.31 -23.54 -6.02
C HIS A 19 8.16 -22.49 -7.14
N HIS A 20 7.39 -22.79 -8.19
CA HIS A 20 7.21 -21.90 -9.33
C HIS A 20 5.79 -21.35 -9.37
N ILE A 21 5.68 -20.03 -9.20
CA ILE A 21 4.40 -19.32 -9.24
C ILE A 21 3.64 -19.50 -10.57
N ASN A 22 4.39 -19.64 -11.68
CA ASN A 22 3.81 -19.79 -13.01
C ASN A 22 2.96 -21.06 -13.13
N ASP A 23 3.28 -22.10 -12.37
CA ASP A 23 2.50 -23.34 -12.34
C ASP A 23 1.10 -23.12 -11.74
N LEU A 24 0.92 -22.04 -10.97
CA LEU A 24 -0.34 -21.69 -10.30
C LEU A 24 -1.04 -20.46 -10.90
N THR A 25 -0.43 -19.74 -11.83
CA THR A 25 -1.04 -18.53 -12.42
C THR A 25 -1.41 -18.69 -13.89
N ASN A 26 -0.93 -19.75 -14.57
CA ASN A 26 -1.12 -19.95 -16.01
C ASN A 26 -2.22 -20.95 -16.39
N GLU A 27 -2.99 -21.49 -15.44
CA GLU A 27 -4.11 -22.34 -15.82
C GLU A 27 -5.18 -21.54 -16.57
N PRO A 28 -5.70 -22.06 -17.70
CA PRO A 28 -6.81 -21.43 -18.39
C PRO A 28 -7.96 -21.31 -17.40
N SER A 29 -8.45 -20.09 -17.18
CA SER A 29 -9.74 -19.92 -16.51
C SER A 29 -10.78 -20.62 -17.39
N ASP A 30 -11.20 -21.81 -17.01
CA ASP A 30 -12.50 -22.31 -17.45
C ASP A 30 -13.51 -21.25 -16.99
N GLN A 31 -14.00 -20.45 -17.95
CA GLN A 31 -14.80 -19.24 -17.72
C GLN A 31 -16.12 -19.52 -16.96
N ASN A 32 -16.41 -20.78 -16.67
CA ASN A 32 -17.63 -21.24 -16.01
C ASN A 32 -17.46 -21.62 -14.53
N ASN A 33 -16.24 -21.64 -13.99
CA ASN A 33 -16.00 -21.86 -12.55
C ASN A 33 -15.18 -20.70 -11.99
N ILE A 34 -15.87 -19.69 -11.46
CA ILE A 34 -15.26 -18.70 -10.56
C ILE A 34 -14.94 -19.45 -9.27
N THR A 35 -13.81 -20.14 -9.22
CA THR A 35 -13.30 -20.73 -7.99
C THR A 35 -12.89 -19.58 -7.08
N ASN A 36 -13.39 -19.56 -5.83
CA ASN A 36 -12.98 -18.62 -4.76
C ASN A 36 -11.56 -18.90 -4.25
N ASP A 37 -10.68 -19.34 -5.15
CA ASP A 37 -9.34 -19.77 -4.87
C ASP A 37 -8.41 -18.56 -4.88
N ILE A 38 -7.61 -18.48 -3.83
CA ILE A 38 -6.53 -17.52 -3.69
C ILE A 38 -5.20 -18.23 -3.88
N CYS A 39 -4.28 -17.59 -4.59
CA CYS A 39 -2.89 -18.01 -4.63
C CYS A 39 -2.18 -17.39 -3.43
N ILE A 40 -1.54 -18.21 -2.62
CA ILE A 40 -0.75 -17.76 -1.47
C ILE A 40 0.71 -18.16 -1.66
N SER A 41 1.60 -17.35 -1.08
CA SER A 41 3.00 -17.71 -0.91
C SER A 41 3.33 -17.83 0.57
N ILE A 42 4.18 -18.80 0.88
CA ILE A 42 4.66 -19.14 2.22
C ILE A 42 6.13 -18.74 2.27
N GLU A 43 6.46 -17.73 3.08
CA GLU A 43 7.82 -17.29 3.30
C GLU A 43 8.54 -18.23 4.27
N LYS A 44 9.75 -18.64 3.89
CA LYS A 44 10.61 -19.54 4.65
C LYS A 44 11.86 -18.83 5.16
N GLU A 45 12.69 -19.60 5.85
CA GLU A 45 14.08 -19.25 6.09
C GLU A 45 14.77 -18.82 4.77
N ASN A 46 15.62 -17.81 4.87
CA ASN A 46 16.31 -17.16 3.74
C ASN A 46 15.39 -16.40 2.75
N LYS A 47 14.16 -16.05 3.13
CA LYS A 47 13.17 -15.34 2.29
C LYS A 47 12.78 -16.10 1.02
N SER A 48 13.13 -17.39 0.94
CA SER A 48 12.66 -18.27 -0.12
C SER A 48 11.15 -18.52 0.05
N ARG A 49 10.47 -18.86 -1.04
CA ARG A 49 9.02 -19.01 -1.03
C ARG A 49 8.57 -20.28 -1.74
N GLN A 50 7.46 -20.80 -1.25
CA GLN A 50 6.63 -21.79 -1.93
C GLN A 50 5.25 -21.21 -2.13
N PHE A 51 4.54 -21.75 -3.11
CA PHE A 51 3.24 -21.26 -3.51
C PHE A 51 2.23 -22.41 -3.45
N CYS A 52 1.00 -22.10 -3.06
CA CYS A 52 -0.12 -23.01 -3.16
C CYS A 52 -1.41 -22.23 -3.41
N ARG A 53 -2.41 -22.90 -3.97
CA ARG A 53 -3.78 -22.38 -4.02
C ARG A 53 -4.56 -22.91 -2.85
N LEU A 54 -5.36 -22.06 -2.23
CA LEU A 54 -6.33 -22.43 -1.19
C LEU A 54 -7.66 -21.74 -1.51
N THR A 55 -8.79 -22.35 -1.14
CA THR A 55 -10.04 -21.58 -1.01
C THR A 55 -9.96 -20.65 0.21
N ILE A 56 -10.86 -19.67 0.30
CA ILE A 56 -10.95 -18.81 1.50
C ILE A 56 -11.24 -19.64 2.76
N GLU A 57 -12.11 -20.65 2.67
CA GLU A 57 -12.46 -21.54 3.80
C GLU A 57 -11.26 -22.38 4.24
N GLN A 58 -10.46 -22.87 3.29
CA GLN A 58 -9.22 -23.57 3.58
C GLN A 58 -8.20 -22.65 4.27
N LEU A 59 -8.09 -21.39 3.82
CA LEU A 59 -7.22 -20.40 4.47
C LEU A 59 -7.66 -20.11 5.92
N ILE A 60 -8.97 -19.94 6.15
CA ILE A 60 -9.53 -19.72 7.50
C ILE A 60 -9.23 -20.93 8.39
N THR A 61 -9.49 -22.14 7.89
CA THR A 61 -9.20 -23.39 8.61
C THR A 61 -7.71 -23.52 8.94
N LEU A 62 -6.83 -23.13 8.02
CA LEU A 62 -5.38 -23.09 8.26
C LEU A 62 -5.03 -22.12 9.41
N PHE A 63 -5.65 -20.93 9.44
CA PHE A 63 -5.43 -19.93 10.48
C PHE A 63 -5.87 -20.43 11.86
N GLU A 64 -6.99 -21.17 11.95
CA GLU A 64 -7.47 -21.76 13.20
C GLU A 64 -6.48 -22.79 13.79
N HIS A 65 -5.70 -23.45 12.94
CA HIS A 65 -4.75 -24.50 13.35
C HIS A 65 -3.29 -24.03 13.41
N CYS A 66 -3.04 -22.75 13.18
CA CYS A 66 -1.69 -22.18 13.06
C CYS A 66 -1.52 -20.98 14.01
N LEU A 67 -0.46 -20.97 14.81
CA LEU A 67 -0.13 -19.83 15.66
C LEU A 67 0.23 -18.62 14.80
N VAL A 68 -0.11 -17.41 15.27
CA VAL A 68 0.18 -16.16 14.56
C VAL A 68 1.67 -16.02 14.19
N SER A 69 2.58 -16.44 15.08
CA SER A 69 4.03 -16.41 14.86
C SER A 69 4.50 -17.28 13.70
N ASP A 70 3.71 -18.29 13.32
CA ASP A 70 4.06 -19.21 12.25
C ASP A 70 3.43 -18.80 10.91
N ARG A 71 2.44 -17.89 10.92
CA ARG A 71 1.70 -17.41 9.74
C ARG A 71 2.56 -16.52 8.86
N THR A 72 3.49 -17.10 8.12
CA THR A 72 4.37 -16.38 7.17
C THR A 72 3.76 -16.29 5.77
N LEU A 73 2.48 -15.93 5.72
CA LEU A 73 1.64 -16.08 4.52
C LEU A 73 1.36 -14.75 3.82
N TYR A 74 1.42 -14.78 2.49
CA TYR A 74 1.16 -13.64 1.61
C TYR A 74 0.17 -14.05 0.53
N GLU A 75 -0.78 -13.17 0.21
CA GLU A 75 -1.54 -13.25 -1.03
C GLU A 75 -0.63 -12.95 -2.22
N VAL A 76 -0.82 -13.69 -3.30
CA VAL A 76 -0.18 -13.43 -4.59
C VAL A 76 -1.20 -12.74 -5.49
N ILE A 77 -1.03 -11.44 -5.70
CA ILE A 77 -1.88 -10.63 -6.57
C ILE A 77 -1.44 -10.84 -8.02
N SER A 78 -2.26 -11.55 -8.80
CA SER A 78 -1.99 -11.83 -10.21
C SER A 78 -2.06 -10.55 -11.05
N ILE A 79 -1.17 -10.42 -12.04
CA ILE A 79 -1.23 -9.35 -13.05
C ILE A 79 -2.42 -9.49 -14.00
N SER A 80 -3.03 -10.67 -14.09
CA SER A 80 -4.16 -10.94 -14.98
C SER A 80 -5.54 -10.78 -14.33
N LYS A 81 -5.60 -10.40 -13.04
CA LYS A 81 -6.86 -10.29 -12.29
C LYS A 81 -7.13 -8.84 -11.87
N PRO A 82 -8.43 -8.43 -11.88
CA PRO A 82 -8.84 -7.18 -11.26
C PRO A 82 -8.41 -7.09 -9.80
N VAL A 83 -8.09 -5.88 -9.34
CA VAL A 83 -7.62 -5.64 -7.99
C VAL A 83 -8.33 -4.44 -7.37
N LYS A 84 -8.58 -4.50 -6.07
CA LYS A 84 -9.05 -3.33 -5.30
C LYS A 84 -7.97 -2.26 -5.30
N ALA A 85 -8.37 -1.00 -5.18
CA ALA A 85 -7.41 0.06 -4.89
C ALA A 85 -6.73 -0.21 -3.54
N TYR A 86 -5.40 -0.23 -3.49
CA TYR A 86 -4.66 -0.33 -2.24
C TYR A 86 -3.37 0.49 -2.24
N ILE A 87 -2.95 0.89 -1.05
CA ILE A 87 -1.68 1.57 -0.78
C ILE A 87 -0.88 0.77 0.23
N ASP A 88 0.41 0.55 -0.04
CA ASP A 88 1.41 0.18 0.94
C ASP A 88 2.16 1.46 1.36
N TYR A 89 1.92 1.92 2.58
CA TYR A 89 2.47 3.15 3.14
C TYR A 89 3.50 2.81 4.22
N GLU A 90 4.75 3.21 4.03
CA GLU A 90 5.81 2.91 4.97
C GLU A 90 6.98 3.89 4.98
N TYR A 91 7.61 4.05 6.16
CA TYR A 91 8.88 4.77 6.32
C TYR A 91 9.58 4.43 7.64
N PHE A 92 10.88 4.72 7.73
CA PHE A 92 11.69 4.52 8.93
C PHE A 92 11.59 5.71 9.88
N ILE A 93 11.31 5.46 11.16
CA ILE A 93 11.06 6.50 12.16
C ILE A 93 12.35 7.31 12.43
N ASP A 94 13.49 6.63 12.60
CA ASP A 94 14.78 7.26 12.91
C ASP A 94 15.31 8.17 11.80
N LYS A 95 14.84 7.99 10.55
CA LYS A 95 15.19 8.84 9.40
C LYS A 95 14.26 10.03 9.22
N ASN A 96 13.12 10.07 9.89
CA ASN A 96 12.06 11.06 9.69
C ASN A 96 11.64 11.70 11.02
N LEU A 97 12.63 12.13 11.82
CA LEU A 97 12.44 12.70 13.16
C LEU A 97 11.70 14.05 13.15
N ASP A 98 11.57 14.70 11.99
CA ASP A 98 10.78 15.91 11.85
C ASP A 98 9.26 15.65 11.81
N ILE A 99 8.84 14.38 11.70
CA ILE A 99 7.44 13.95 11.82
C ILE A 99 7.16 13.63 13.30
N GLU A 100 6.55 14.57 14.01
CA GLU A 100 6.20 14.39 15.43
C GLU A 100 4.99 13.48 15.63
N ASN A 101 3.99 13.56 14.74
CA ASN A 101 2.78 12.74 14.78
C ASN A 101 2.73 11.81 13.56
N HIS A 102 3.14 10.56 13.77
CA HIS A 102 3.26 9.56 12.72
C HIS A 102 1.92 9.12 12.09
N TYR A 103 0.77 9.48 12.66
CA TYR A 103 -0.55 9.19 12.09
C TYR A 103 -0.96 10.16 10.97
N ILE A 104 -0.36 11.35 10.90
CA ILE A 104 -0.78 12.37 9.93
C ILE A 104 -0.54 11.88 8.50
N GLY A 105 0.64 11.34 8.20
CA GLY A 105 0.96 10.85 6.86
C GLY A 105 0.06 9.73 6.34
N PRO A 106 -0.19 8.66 7.12
CA PRO A 106 -1.24 7.68 6.86
C PRO A 106 -2.59 8.31 6.49
N ILE A 107 -3.11 9.22 7.31
CA ILE A 107 -4.40 9.89 7.08
C ILE A 107 -4.37 10.75 5.81
N SER A 108 -3.28 11.50 5.59
CA SER A 108 -3.11 12.33 4.38
C SER A 108 -3.13 11.48 3.12
N SER A 109 -2.49 10.30 3.12
CA SER A 109 -2.52 9.38 1.99
C SER A 109 -3.93 8.84 1.69
N LEU A 110 -4.73 8.57 2.73
CA LEU A 110 -6.13 8.17 2.60
C LEU A 110 -7.01 9.28 2.03
N LYS A 111 -6.86 10.53 2.49
CA LYS A 111 -7.60 11.69 1.93
C LYS A 111 -7.35 11.84 0.44
N ILE A 112 -6.07 11.76 0.05
CA ILE A 112 -5.63 11.87 -1.34
C ILE A 112 -6.26 10.75 -2.17
N LEU A 113 -6.10 9.50 -1.75
CA LEU A 113 -6.64 8.37 -2.51
C LEU A 113 -8.17 8.43 -2.60
N TYR A 114 -8.85 8.76 -1.49
CA TYR A 114 -10.29 8.90 -1.46
C TYR A 114 -10.80 9.90 -2.49
N TYR A 115 -10.18 11.08 -2.58
CA TYR A 115 -10.56 12.12 -3.54
C TYR A 115 -10.51 11.61 -4.98
N PHE A 116 -9.41 10.98 -5.37
CA PHE A 116 -9.23 10.50 -6.74
C PHE A 116 -10.09 9.28 -7.08
N LEU A 117 -10.48 8.46 -6.09
CA LEU A 117 -11.37 7.32 -6.31
C LEU A 117 -12.86 7.69 -6.32
N ASN A 118 -13.25 8.78 -5.66
CA ASN A 118 -14.66 9.16 -5.46
C ASN A 118 -14.98 10.56 -6.01
N ILE A 119 -14.40 10.95 -7.16
CA ILE A 119 -14.61 12.26 -7.84
C ILE A 119 -16.05 12.79 -7.66
N PRO A 120 -16.23 14.07 -7.28
CA PRO A 120 -17.11 14.49 -6.21
C PRO A 120 -18.56 14.67 -6.67
N ASN A 121 -19.44 13.72 -6.32
CA ASN A 121 -20.88 13.99 -6.25
C ASN A 121 -21.36 14.26 -4.82
N ASP A 122 -20.46 14.17 -3.83
CA ASP A 122 -20.80 14.41 -2.44
C ASP A 122 -20.43 15.84 -2.04
N THR A 123 -21.45 16.68 -1.82
CA THR A 123 -21.28 17.88 -0.99
C THR A 123 -20.90 17.44 0.41
N ILE A 124 -19.70 17.80 0.84
CA ILE A 124 -19.16 17.48 2.16
C ILE A 124 -19.15 18.76 2.97
N ASP A 125 -19.89 18.78 4.08
CA ASP A 125 -20.11 20.00 4.87
C ASP A 125 -18.98 20.29 5.87
N THR A 126 -18.20 19.27 6.31
CA THR A 126 -17.07 19.45 7.24
C THR A 126 -15.92 18.45 7.02
N ILE A 127 -14.70 18.83 7.46
CA ILE A 127 -13.49 17.98 7.44
C ILE A 127 -13.65 16.72 8.31
N GLU A 128 -14.39 16.82 9.41
CA GLU A 128 -14.62 15.68 10.30
C GLU A 128 -15.49 14.61 9.61
N ILE A 129 -16.60 15.04 8.99
CA ILE A 129 -17.47 14.16 8.20
C ILE A 129 -16.69 13.55 7.03
N TYR A 130 -15.83 14.34 6.38
CA TYR A 130 -14.94 13.85 5.34
C TYR A 130 -14.04 12.71 5.82
N THR A 131 -13.38 12.91 6.95
CA THR A 131 -12.42 11.94 7.52
C THR A 131 -13.14 10.66 7.97
N GLN A 132 -14.31 10.76 8.60
CA GLN A 132 -15.11 9.60 8.97
C GLN A 132 -15.61 8.83 7.74
N LYS A 133 -16.03 9.53 6.67
CA LYS A 133 -16.41 8.91 5.39
C LYS A 133 -15.23 8.15 4.76
N ILE A 134 -14.03 8.73 4.79
CA ILE A 134 -12.80 8.09 4.30
C ILE A 134 -12.56 6.78 5.06
N LEU A 135 -12.49 6.82 6.40
CA LEU A 135 -12.15 5.65 7.20
C LEU A 135 -13.16 4.51 7.04
N LYS A 136 -14.44 4.81 6.77
CA LYS A 136 -15.46 3.78 6.46
C LYS A 136 -15.29 3.13 5.10
N GLN A 137 -14.55 3.74 4.18
CA GLN A 137 -14.34 3.23 2.81
C GLN A 137 -13.04 2.46 2.63
N PHE A 138 -12.18 2.41 3.66
CA PHE A 138 -10.93 1.66 3.60
C PHE A 138 -10.84 0.67 4.77
N LEU A 139 -10.45 -0.56 4.46
CA LEU A 139 -9.84 -1.44 5.43
C LEU A 139 -8.41 -0.94 5.66
N VAL A 140 -8.16 -0.45 6.87
CA VAL A 140 -6.83 -0.06 7.33
C VAL A 140 -6.23 -1.27 8.04
N LEU A 141 -5.03 -1.67 7.64
CA LEU A 141 -4.24 -2.64 8.35
C LEU A 141 -2.87 -2.02 8.64
N GLN A 142 -2.33 -2.23 9.83
CA GLN A 142 -1.03 -1.77 10.26
C GLN A 142 -0.11 -2.94 10.60
N ALA A 143 1.17 -2.72 10.36
CA ALA A 143 2.25 -3.56 10.84
C ALA A 143 3.46 -2.68 11.23
N SER A 144 3.17 -1.53 11.82
CA SER A 144 4.18 -0.63 12.37
C SER A 144 4.98 -1.31 13.48
N THR A 145 6.20 -0.84 13.69
CA THR A 145 7.11 -1.25 14.76
C THR A 145 7.72 0.02 15.38
N ASN A 146 8.53 -0.14 16.42
CA ASN A 146 9.30 0.98 16.99
C ASN A 146 10.33 1.57 16.01
N GLU A 147 10.66 0.87 14.92
CA GLU A 147 11.65 1.32 13.93
C GLU A 147 11.00 1.86 12.65
N LYS A 148 9.78 1.43 12.34
CA LYS A 148 9.18 1.59 11.02
C LYS A 148 7.67 1.75 11.11
N ILE A 149 7.14 2.78 10.46
CA ILE A 149 5.71 2.93 10.18
C ILE A 149 5.36 2.07 8.96
N SER A 150 4.28 1.29 9.03
CA SER A 150 3.82 0.43 7.94
C SER A 150 2.30 0.24 8.02
N TYR A 151 1.61 0.68 6.97
CA TYR A 151 0.17 0.57 6.80
C TYR A 151 -0.17 0.04 5.42
N HIS A 152 -1.16 -0.84 5.36
CA HIS A 152 -1.85 -1.25 4.16
C HIS A 152 -3.25 -0.64 4.18
N PHE A 153 -3.58 0.17 3.18
CA PHE A 153 -4.95 0.69 2.99
C PHE A 153 -5.59 -0.03 1.83
N ILE A 154 -6.73 -0.67 2.03
CA ILE A 154 -7.43 -1.43 0.98
C ILE A 154 -8.85 -0.86 0.85
N HIS A 155 -9.22 -0.39 -0.34
CA HIS A 155 -10.54 0.18 -0.57
C HIS A 155 -11.63 -0.88 -0.44
N SER A 156 -12.66 -0.61 0.36
CA SER A 156 -13.67 -1.58 0.76
C SER A 156 -14.78 -1.77 -0.27
N LYS A 157 -15.05 -0.80 -1.16
CA LYS A 157 -16.15 -0.91 -2.14
C LYS A 157 -15.80 -1.90 -3.27
N PRO A 158 -16.60 -2.96 -3.50
CA PRO A 158 -16.36 -3.92 -4.57
C PRO A 158 -16.47 -3.35 -5.99
N SER A 159 -17.19 -2.23 -6.17
CA SER A 159 -17.39 -1.59 -7.48
C SER A 159 -16.19 -0.76 -7.97
N VAL A 160 -15.16 -0.56 -7.13
CA VAL A 160 -13.97 0.21 -7.48
C VAL A 160 -12.80 -0.77 -7.62
N LEU A 161 -12.70 -1.36 -8.81
CA LEU A 161 -11.63 -2.27 -9.19
C LEU A 161 -10.79 -1.65 -10.30
N PHE A 162 -9.49 -1.83 -10.21
CA PHE A 162 -8.55 -1.63 -11.30
C PHE A 162 -8.47 -2.92 -12.11
N GLU A 163 -8.22 -2.79 -13.41
CA GLU A 163 -8.06 -3.92 -14.32
C GLU A 163 -7.03 -4.94 -13.81
N ASN A 164 -5.92 -4.44 -13.25
CA ASN A 164 -4.90 -5.24 -12.61
C ASN A 164 -3.97 -4.35 -11.75
N VAL A 165 -3.02 -4.99 -11.07
CA VAL A 165 -2.04 -4.34 -10.19
C VAL A 165 -1.16 -3.31 -10.92
N SER A 166 -0.85 -3.54 -12.21
CA SER A 166 -0.04 -2.60 -12.99
C SER A 166 -0.81 -1.30 -13.26
N THR A 167 -2.10 -1.40 -13.61
CA THR A 167 -2.97 -0.23 -13.83
C THR A 167 -3.13 0.58 -12.55
N LEU A 168 -3.29 -0.07 -11.39
CA LEU A 168 -3.26 0.61 -10.09
C LEU A 168 -1.94 1.35 -9.85
N GLY A 169 -0.80 0.72 -10.15
CA GLY A 169 0.51 1.34 -10.04
C GLY A 169 0.70 2.57 -10.93
N ILE A 170 0.21 2.51 -12.17
CA ILE A 170 0.24 3.66 -13.11
C ILE A 170 -0.61 4.80 -12.56
N PHE A 171 -1.82 4.49 -12.07
CA PHE A 171 -2.72 5.47 -11.47
C PHE A 171 -2.09 6.18 -10.27
N LEU A 172 -1.50 5.43 -9.33
CA LEU A 172 -0.84 6.02 -8.16
C LEU A 172 0.38 6.87 -8.53
N LYS A 173 1.18 6.44 -9.53
CA LYS A 173 2.29 7.25 -10.06
C LYS A 173 1.79 8.56 -10.66
N ALA A 174 0.68 8.53 -11.42
CA ALA A 174 0.09 9.72 -12.00
C ALA A 174 -0.42 10.69 -10.91
N ILE A 175 -1.08 10.19 -9.87
CA ILE A 175 -1.52 11.01 -8.73
C ILE A 175 -0.31 11.66 -8.03
N ILE A 176 0.68 10.86 -7.65
CA ILE A 176 1.87 11.37 -6.96
C ILE A 176 2.56 12.44 -7.81
N HIS A 177 2.75 12.18 -9.10
CA HIS A 177 3.34 13.15 -10.02
C HIS A 177 2.54 14.45 -10.05
N PHE A 178 1.22 14.37 -10.26
CA PHE A 178 0.31 15.52 -10.28
C PHE A 178 0.41 16.34 -8.98
N LEU A 179 0.40 15.68 -7.82
CA LEU A 179 0.45 16.34 -6.51
C LEU A 179 1.76 17.09 -6.30
N LEU A 180 2.90 16.44 -6.56
CA LEU A 180 4.21 17.05 -6.35
C LEU A 180 4.44 18.19 -7.34
N PHE A 181 4.04 18.02 -8.59
CA PHE A 181 4.08 19.07 -9.59
C PHE A 181 3.19 20.26 -9.22
N SER A 182 1.99 19.99 -8.67
CA SER A 182 1.07 21.02 -8.20
C SER A 182 1.66 21.86 -7.05
N ILE A 183 2.45 21.27 -6.15
CA ILE A 183 3.17 22.04 -5.11
C ILE A 183 4.16 23.00 -5.77
N ILE A 184 4.94 22.54 -6.75
CA ILE A 184 5.95 23.37 -7.42
C ILE A 184 5.31 24.51 -8.21
N GLN A 185 4.20 24.25 -8.90
CA GLN A 185 3.46 25.27 -9.62
C GLN A 185 2.72 26.24 -8.69
N HIS A 186 2.47 25.83 -7.45
CA HIS A 186 1.78 26.67 -6.49
C HIS A 186 2.68 27.86 -6.12
N LYS A 187 2.21 29.07 -6.48
CA LYS A 187 2.89 30.35 -6.23
C LYS A 187 2.84 30.77 -4.74
N CYS A 188 3.01 29.85 -3.81
CA CYS A 188 3.14 30.21 -2.40
C CYS A 188 4.46 30.94 -2.21
N THR A 189 4.39 32.05 -1.47
CA THR A 189 5.54 32.91 -1.15
C THR A 189 6.64 32.20 -0.36
N MET A 190 6.34 31.03 0.21
CA MET A 190 7.31 30.17 0.89
C MET A 190 8.23 29.42 -0.08
N PHE A 191 7.93 29.40 -1.38
CA PHE A 191 8.71 28.73 -2.40
C PHE A 191 9.28 29.73 -3.38
N ASN A 192 10.61 29.78 -3.47
CA ASN A 192 11.28 30.35 -4.62
C ASN A 192 11.86 29.20 -5.46
N ILE A 193 10.97 28.32 -5.92
CA ILE A 193 11.33 27.14 -6.71
C ILE A 193 11.38 27.55 -8.18
N ASN A 194 12.54 27.36 -8.82
CA ASN A 194 12.70 27.52 -10.26
C ASN A 194 11.82 26.51 -11.02
N SER A 195 11.47 26.82 -12.27
CA SER A 195 10.72 25.89 -13.13
C SER A 195 11.32 24.48 -13.12
N PRO A 196 10.50 23.42 -13.02
CA PRO A 196 10.99 22.05 -12.97
C PRO A 196 11.70 21.67 -14.28
N PRO A 197 12.72 20.79 -14.23
CA PRO A 197 13.42 20.33 -15.43
C PRO A 197 12.52 19.44 -16.28
N GLU A 198 12.72 19.45 -17.60
CA GLU A 198 12.07 18.56 -18.55
C GLU A 198 13.02 17.42 -18.99
N PRO A 199 12.58 16.14 -19.02
CA PRO A 199 11.28 15.65 -18.58
C PRO A 199 11.16 15.59 -17.05
N CYS A 200 9.98 15.98 -16.53
CA CYS A 200 9.74 16.07 -15.10
C CYS A 200 9.34 14.70 -14.52
N THR A 201 10.29 13.97 -13.91
CA THR A 201 10.00 12.68 -13.25
C THR A 201 9.62 12.87 -11.77
N ILE A 202 8.96 11.88 -11.16
CA ILE A 202 8.68 11.87 -9.71
C ILE A 202 9.97 12.06 -8.91
N SER A 203 11.07 11.40 -9.30
CA SER A 203 12.37 11.53 -8.63
C SER A 203 12.88 12.98 -8.66
N ASN A 204 12.76 13.67 -9.81
CA ASN A 204 13.18 15.07 -9.91
C ASN A 204 12.31 15.98 -9.04
N LEU A 205 10.99 15.77 -9.05
CA LEU A 205 10.05 16.52 -8.21
C LEU A 205 10.37 16.37 -6.72
N ILE A 206 10.64 15.15 -6.27
CA ILE A 206 11.04 14.88 -4.88
C ILE A 206 12.33 15.62 -4.53
N GLN A 207 13.34 15.61 -5.41
CA GLN A 207 14.61 16.30 -5.16
C GLN A 207 14.44 17.82 -5.07
N ILE A 208 13.55 18.41 -5.87
CA ILE A 208 13.23 19.84 -5.82
C ILE A 208 12.54 20.19 -4.50
N LEU A 209 11.61 19.36 -4.05
CA LEU A 209 10.83 19.59 -2.83
C LEU A 209 11.58 19.25 -1.54
N ALA A 210 12.58 18.36 -1.60
CA ALA A 210 13.33 17.84 -0.47
C ALA A 210 13.83 18.91 0.54
N PRO A 211 14.40 20.05 0.12
CA PRO A 211 14.86 21.10 1.05
C PRO A 211 13.71 21.76 1.83
N TYR A 212 12.49 21.70 1.30
CA TYR A 212 11.32 22.41 1.83
C TYR A 212 10.42 21.53 2.68
N VAL A 213 10.54 20.19 2.63
CA VAL A 213 9.58 19.25 3.24
C VAL A 213 9.23 19.58 4.70
N SER A 214 10.22 19.86 5.55
CA SER A 214 9.95 20.17 6.97
C SER A 214 9.16 21.47 7.13
N ILE A 215 9.44 22.48 6.29
CA ILE A 215 8.72 23.76 6.27
C ILE A 215 7.29 23.55 5.76
N LEU A 216 7.12 22.74 4.69
CA LEU A 216 5.80 22.39 4.14
C LEU A 216 4.88 21.81 5.19
N ARG A 217 5.38 20.84 5.96
CA ARG A 217 4.61 20.15 7.01
C ARG A 217 4.13 21.10 8.10
N LYS A 218 4.96 22.05 8.49
CA LYS A 218 4.72 22.96 9.62
C LYS A 218 3.89 24.18 9.24
N HIS A 219 4.10 24.73 8.05
CA HIS A 219 3.59 26.06 7.69
C HIS A 219 2.52 26.04 6.59
N CYS A 220 2.37 24.95 5.84
CA CYS A 220 1.45 24.89 4.71
C CYS A 220 0.21 24.03 4.99
N THR A 221 -0.30 24.08 6.22
CA THR A 221 -1.47 23.29 6.68
C THR A 221 -2.80 23.82 6.15
N SER A 222 -2.87 25.10 5.79
CA SER A 222 -4.04 25.75 5.18
C SER A 222 -3.89 26.04 3.69
N CYS A 223 -2.68 25.93 3.14
CA CYS A 223 -2.45 26.10 1.70
C CYS A 223 -2.96 24.87 0.96
N THR A 224 -4.07 25.00 0.24
CA THR A 224 -4.63 23.93 -0.57
C THR A 224 -4.21 24.08 -2.03
N ILE A 225 -4.01 22.96 -2.71
CA ILE A 225 -3.99 22.92 -4.18
C ILE A 225 -5.41 22.67 -4.70
N SER A 226 -5.59 22.40 -5.99
CA SER A 226 -6.91 22.14 -6.63
C SER A 226 -7.65 20.89 -6.11
N ILE A 227 -7.24 20.33 -4.97
CA ILE A 227 -7.85 19.17 -4.32
C ILE A 227 -8.50 19.64 -3.01
N PRO A 228 -9.84 19.60 -2.90
CA PRO A 228 -10.55 19.89 -1.66
C PRO A 228 -10.03 19.07 -0.49
N TYR A 229 -9.89 19.71 0.67
CA TYR A 229 -9.51 19.07 1.95
C TYR A 229 -8.13 18.40 1.99
N VAL A 230 -7.30 18.61 0.95
CA VAL A 230 -5.90 18.18 0.92
C VAL A 230 -5.02 19.43 0.87
N SER A 231 -4.30 19.66 1.96
CA SER A 231 -3.31 20.74 2.07
C SER A 231 -1.98 20.34 1.45
N ILE A 232 -1.12 21.33 1.19
CA ILE A 232 0.28 21.09 0.81
C ILE A 232 1.01 20.33 1.93
N ALA A 233 0.70 20.60 3.20
CA ALA A 233 1.22 19.82 4.31
C ALA A 233 0.84 18.34 4.18
N ASP A 234 -0.43 18.02 3.88
CA ASP A 234 -0.87 16.62 3.67
C ASP A 234 -0.02 15.92 2.61
N ILE A 235 0.23 16.58 1.48
CA ILE A 235 1.04 16.03 0.38
C ILE A 235 2.51 15.85 0.80
N SER A 236 3.06 16.77 1.59
CA SER A 236 4.45 16.70 2.07
C SER A 236 4.71 15.52 3.03
N TYR A 237 3.67 14.96 3.67
CA TYR A 237 3.79 13.71 4.44
C TYR A 237 3.89 12.46 3.55
N LEU A 238 3.72 12.59 2.23
CA LEU A 238 4.07 11.53 1.30
C LEU A 238 5.58 11.48 1.03
N LEU A 239 6.35 12.52 1.35
CA LEU A 239 7.78 12.57 1.07
C LEU A 239 8.58 12.18 2.31
N VAL A 240 9.37 11.11 2.27
CA VAL A 240 10.08 10.59 3.46
C VAL A 240 11.51 10.23 3.11
N ARG A 241 12.37 10.15 4.13
CA ARG A 241 13.73 9.61 4.00
C ARG A 241 13.70 8.10 4.13
N SER A 242 14.34 7.45 3.16
CA SER A 242 14.60 6.00 3.14
C SER A 242 15.72 5.61 4.12
N ALA A 243 15.94 4.31 4.32
CA ALA A 243 17.05 3.81 5.12
C ALA A 243 18.43 4.30 4.62
N ALA A 244 18.56 4.53 3.31
CA ALA A 244 19.78 5.06 2.68
C ALA A 244 19.85 6.60 2.68
N ASP A 245 19.02 7.25 3.51
CA ASP A 245 18.91 8.71 3.65
C ASP A 245 18.56 9.47 2.36
N LYS A 246 17.92 8.78 1.41
CA LYS A 246 17.38 9.39 0.19
C LYS A 246 15.91 9.74 0.36
N TRP A 247 15.49 10.90 -0.12
CA TRP A 247 14.09 11.28 -0.22
C TRP A 247 13.35 10.40 -1.24
N ILE A 248 12.24 9.82 -0.81
CA ILE A 248 11.36 8.91 -1.57
C ILE A 248 9.89 9.21 -1.23
N THR A 249 8.97 8.48 -1.86
CA THR A 249 7.57 8.45 -1.43
C THR A 249 7.37 7.45 -0.30
N ALA A 250 6.52 7.78 0.67
CA ALA A 250 6.06 6.85 1.70
C ALA A 250 5.10 5.80 1.14
N ILE A 251 4.44 6.09 0.01
CA ILE A 251 3.72 5.09 -0.78
C ILE A 251 4.76 4.28 -1.55
N ASP A 252 4.91 2.98 -1.26
CA ASP A 252 5.86 2.13 -1.97
C ASP A 252 5.33 1.79 -3.38
N ILE A 253 5.78 2.56 -4.37
CA ILE A 253 5.38 2.37 -5.76
C ILE A 253 5.96 1.10 -6.41
N ASN A 254 6.90 0.41 -5.75
CA ASN A 254 7.55 -0.79 -6.30
C ASN A 254 6.71 -2.05 -6.09
N VAL A 255 5.73 -2.02 -5.18
CA VAL A 255 4.83 -3.15 -4.93
C VAL A 255 3.81 -3.34 -6.06
N TYR A 256 3.70 -2.41 -7.01
CA TYR A 256 2.75 -2.54 -8.11
C TYR A 256 3.38 -3.24 -9.32
N SER A 257 3.85 -4.47 -9.09
CA SER A 257 4.55 -5.28 -10.08
C SER A 257 3.88 -6.65 -10.29
N LYS A 258 4.33 -7.40 -11.30
CA LYS A 258 3.78 -8.73 -11.62
C LYS A 258 3.91 -9.66 -10.41
N ASN A 259 2.81 -10.32 -10.05
CA ASN A 259 2.76 -11.31 -8.98
C ASN A 259 3.17 -10.73 -7.62
N GLN A 260 2.69 -9.51 -7.33
CA GLN A 260 2.96 -8.84 -6.07
C GLN A 260 2.52 -9.71 -4.90
N GLN A 261 3.36 -9.78 -3.88
CA GLN A 261 3.08 -10.52 -2.67
C GLN A 261 2.64 -9.56 -1.58
N PHE A 262 1.42 -9.74 -1.11
CA PHE A 262 0.78 -8.86 -0.15
C PHE A 262 0.54 -9.62 1.14
N ARG A 263 1.14 -9.17 2.25
CA ARG A 263 1.09 -9.93 3.51
C ARG A 263 -0.35 -10.01 4.02
N LEU A 264 -0.82 -11.21 4.33
CA LEU A 264 -2.19 -11.44 4.78
C LEU A 264 -2.40 -10.86 6.19
N PHE A 265 -3.67 -10.59 6.52
CA PHE A 265 -4.11 -10.28 7.88
C PHE A 265 -3.64 -11.37 8.85
N ASN A 266 -3.22 -10.97 10.06
CA ASN A 266 -2.63 -11.84 11.09
C ASN A 266 -1.39 -12.63 10.66
N SER A 267 -0.77 -12.32 9.51
CA SER A 267 0.50 -12.91 9.10
C SER A 267 1.69 -12.05 9.51
N VAL A 268 2.81 -12.70 9.81
CA VAL A 268 4.10 -12.10 10.16
C VAL A 268 5.10 -12.26 9.01
N LYS A 269 6.19 -11.50 9.04
CA LYS A 269 7.40 -11.80 8.24
C LYS A 269 8.13 -12.97 8.91
N TYR A 270 8.79 -13.83 8.15
CA TYR A 270 9.57 -14.93 8.74
C TYR A 270 10.58 -14.42 9.77
N GLY A 271 10.61 -15.05 10.95
CA GLY A 271 11.48 -14.66 12.06
C GLY A 271 11.12 -13.33 12.75
N LYS A 272 9.94 -12.77 12.47
CA LYS A 272 9.42 -11.56 13.12
C LYS A 272 8.14 -11.87 13.86
N ASN A 273 7.87 -11.12 14.93
CA ASN A 273 6.65 -11.24 15.72
C ASN A 273 5.84 -9.94 15.66
N ASN A 274 5.49 -9.51 14.44
CA ASN A 274 4.71 -8.31 14.20
C ASN A 274 3.64 -8.59 13.12
N PRO A 275 2.46 -9.06 13.52
CA PRO A 275 1.39 -9.42 12.60
C PRO A 275 0.74 -8.18 12.01
N VAL A 276 0.17 -8.35 10.82
CA VAL A 276 -0.69 -7.33 10.20
C VAL A 276 -2.06 -7.33 10.90
N ILE A 277 -2.45 -6.20 11.49
CA ILE A 277 -3.71 -6.07 12.27
C ILE A 277 -4.46 -4.79 11.87
N PRO A 278 -5.78 -4.66 12.10
CA PRO A 278 -6.52 -3.42 11.89
C PRO A 278 -5.98 -2.19 12.66
#